data_AF-X1CBH2-F1
#
_entry.id   AF-X1CBH2-F1
#
_cell.length_a   1.000
_cell.length_b   1.000
_cell.length_c   1.000
_cell.angle_alpha   90.00
_cell.angle_beta   90.00
_cell.angle_gamma   90.00
#
_symmetry.space_group_name_H-M   'P 1'
#
loop_
_entity.id
_entity.type
_entity.pdbx_description
1 polymer ?
#
loop_
_entity_poly.entity_id
_entity_poly.type
_entity_poly.pdbx_seq_one_letter_code
_entity_poly.pdbx_strand_id
1 'polypeptide(L)'
;ATQLNQIPNQKYADKIPIRSGGFDKFSVKGSQFQRPLLEFSGACAGCGETPYLKLATQMFGGRMIIANATGCSSIWGGSAPAVPFTVNEEGHGPAWANSLFEDNAEYGFGMVLATIQRRNKLADLITQAIKENKVSGDLKEAFSGWLENKDDAEKSKEFGDKIKSGLKDNHGDFVLNEIWEARTMLTKKSIWSVGGDGWAYDIGYGGLDHVLAMGKDINILVFDTEVYSNTGGQASKATPIGSVAKFAASGKKTKKKDLGLMAMTYGYVYVASVAMGSNK
;
A
#
# COMPACT_ATOMS: atom_id res chain seq x y z
N ALA A 1 19.33 -5.26 29.63
CA ALA A 1 19.02 -4.08 30.46
C ALA A 1 17.71 -3.48 29.97
N THR A 2 16.74 -3.23 30.84
CA THR A 2 15.46 -2.63 30.42
C THR A 2 15.69 -1.15 30.11
N GLN A 3 15.19 -0.65 28.98
CA GLN A 3 15.35 0.77 28.58
C GLN A 3 14.33 1.70 29.27
N LEU A 4 13.86 1.35 30.48
CA LEU A 4 12.78 2.07 31.16
C LEU A 4 13.15 3.52 31.52
N ASN A 5 14.44 3.80 31.74
CA ASN A 5 14.93 5.15 31.97
C ASN A 5 14.80 6.06 30.71
N GLN A 6 14.57 5.50 29.52
CA GLN A 6 14.34 6.27 28.30
C GLN A 6 12.87 6.64 28.07
N ILE A 7 11.93 6.13 28.88
CA ILE A 7 10.50 6.44 28.74
C ILE A 7 10.21 7.95 28.76
N PRO A 8 10.81 8.77 29.65
CA PRO A 8 10.59 10.22 29.63
C PRO A 8 11.08 10.88 28.33
N ASN A 9 12.20 10.40 27.79
CA ASN A 9 12.78 10.92 26.54
C ASN A 9 11.89 10.58 25.33
N GLN A 10 11.39 9.34 25.26
CA GLN A 10 10.45 8.93 24.21
C GLN A 10 9.18 9.79 24.24
N LYS A 11 8.55 9.94 25.43
CA LYS A 11 7.35 10.76 25.60
C LYS A 11 7.54 12.23 25.22
N TYR A 12 8.76 12.75 25.37
CA TYR A 12 9.10 14.09 24.91
C TYR A 12 9.25 14.12 23.38
N ALA A 13 9.97 13.15 22.80
CA ALA A 13 10.19 13.04 21.37
C ALA A 13 8.87 12.87 20.58
N ASP A 14 7.92 12.08 21.08
CA ASP A 14 6.61 11.85 20.44
C ASP A 14 5.76 13.12 20.30
N LYS A 15 6.03 14.15 21.11
CA LYS A 15 5.34 15.45 21.06
C LYS A 15 5.99 16.42 20.07
N ILE A 16 7.19 16.12 19.58
CA ILE A 16 7.88 16.98 18.62
C ILE A 16 7.22 16.80 17.25
N PRO A 17 6.82 17.89 16.57
CA PRO A 17 6.26 17.79 15.23
C PRO A 17 7.25 17.12 14.27
N ILE A 18 6.72 16.22 13.44
CA ILE A 18 7.52 15.55 12.40
C ILE A 18 8.00 16.60 11.40
N ARG A 19 9.32 16.69 11.24
CA ARG A 19 9.96 17.60 10.29
C ARG A 19 10.21 16.89 8.97
N SER A 20 9.14 16.71 8.18
CA SER A 20 9.21 16.06 6.87
C SER A 20 9.78 16.96 5.76
N GLY A 21 9.88 18.28 6.01
CA GLY A 21 10.41 19.26 5.05
C GLY A 21 11.94 19.35 5.03
N GLY A 22 12.51 19.72 3.88
CA GLY A 22 13.94 20.01 3.71
C GLY A 22 14.80 18.83 3.26
N PHE A 23 14.23 17.64 3.06
CA PHE A 23 14.89 16.49 2.44
C PHE A 23 14.00 15.89 1.36
N ASP A 24 14.60 15.36 0.30
CA ASP A 24 13.87 14.56 -0.68
C ASP A 24 13.29 13.31 0.00
N LYS A 25 11.95 13.16 -0.04
CA LYS A 25 11.24 12.02 0.57
C LYS A 25 11.65 10.67 0.00
N PHE A 26 12.20 10.64 -1.22
CA PHE A 26 12.67 9.42 -1.88
C PHE A 26 14.13 9.07 -1.56
N SER A 27 14.85 9.94 -0.83
CA SER A 27 16.17 9.62 -0.31
C SER A 27 16.09 8.73 0.94
N VAL A 28 17.15 7.96 1.22
CA VAL A 28 17.25 7.15 2.45
C VAL A 28 17.01 8.02 3.69
N LYS A 29 17.69 9.17 3.78
CA LYS A 29 17.55 10.11 4.91
C LYS A 29 16.15 10.73 4.98
N GLY A 30 15.65 11.26 3.86
CA GLY A 30 14.36 11.95 3.83
C GLY A 30 13.16 11.04 4.08
N SER A 31 13.23 9.78 3.65
CA SER A 31 12.21 8.77 3.94
C SER A 31 12.05 8.53 5.44
N GLN A 32 13.13 8.60 6.22
CA GLN A 32 13.08 8.41 7.68
C GLN A 32 12.59 9.63 8.46
N PHE A 33 12.51 10.80 7.80
CA PHE A 33 11.79 11.96 8.33
C PHE A 33 10.29 11.95 8.00
N GLN A 34 9.82 10.97 7.22
CA GLN A 34 8.38 10.74 7.05
C GLN A 34 7.86 9.86 8.18
N ARG A 35 6.61 10.15 8.60
CA ARG A 35 5.93 9.36 9.64
C ARG A 35 5.79 7.90 9.19
N PRO A 36 6.31 6.92 9.96
CA PRO A 36 5.98 5.53 9.72
C PRO A 36 4.51 5.30 10.07
N LEU A 37 3.76 4.65 9.17
CA LEU A 37 2.35 4.28 9.40
C LEU A 37 2.18 2.78 9.62
N LEU A 38 3.28 2.11 9.97
CA LEU A 38 3.37 0.75 10.47
C LEU A 38 4.38 0.75 11.62
N GLU A 39 3.92 0.53 12.84
CA GLU A 39 4.72 0.59 14.05
C GLU A 39 4.31 -0.48 15.08
N PHE A 40 5.27 -0.93 15.89
CA PHE A 40 5.02 -1.81 17.05
C PHE A 40 4.20 -3.08 16.77
N SER A 41 4.41 -3.69 15.59
CA SER A 41 3.79 -4.99 15.23
C SER A 41 4.26 -6.14 16.13
N GLY A 42 3.48 -7.22 16.17
CA GLY A 42 3.84 -8.47 16.86
C GLY A 42 4.87 -9.35 16.13
N ALA A 43 5.62 -8.82 15.17
CA ALA A 43 6.63 -9.57 14.43
C ALA A 43 7.85 -9.94 15.32
N CYS A 44 8.64 -10.93 14.88
CA CYS A 44 9.87 -11.32 15.57
C CYS A 44 10.88 -10.17 15.66
N ALA A 45 11.73 -10.19 16.70
CA ALA A 45 12.86 -9.25 16.79
C ALA A 45 13.80 -9.43 15.59
N GLY A 46 14.04 -8.35 14.84
CA GLY A 46 14.83 -8.40 13.61
C GLY A 46 14.11 -9.04 12.42
N CYS A 47 12.77 -9.08 12.43
CA CYS A 47 11.98 -9.55 11.29
C CYS A 47 12.40 -8.84 10.00
N GLY A 48 12.63 -9.62 8.94
CA GLY A 48 13.03 -9.11 7.62
C GLY A 48 11.88 -8.53 6.79
N GLU A 49 10.61 -8.72 7.18
CA GLU A 49 9.44 -8.27 6.38
C GLU A 49 9.06 -6.82 6.69
N THR A 50 8.92 -6.49 7.96
CA THR A 50 8.36 -5.20 8.43
C THR A 50 9.13 -3.96 7.97
N PRO A 51 10.48 -3.96 7.82
CA PRO A 51 11.18 -2.78 7.33
C PRO A 51 10.73 -2.34 5.93
N TYR A 52 10.43 -3.29 5.04
CA TYR A 52 9.97 -2.99 3.68
C TYR A 52 8.59 -2.35 3.69
N LEU A 53 7.63 -2.94 4.42
CA LEU A 53 6.27 -2.37 4.47
C LEU A 53 6.26 -1.03 5.20
N LYS A 54 7.05 -0.86 6.28
CA LYS A 54 7.24 0.43 6.96
C LYS A 54 7.71 1.51 5.99
N LEU A 55 8.70 1.21 5.15
CA LEU A 55 9.19 2.16 4.16
C LEU A 55 8.11 2.50 3.12
N ALA A 56 7.35 1.51 2.66
CA ALA A 56 6.24 1.75 1.74
C ALA A 56 5.15 2.65 2.37
N THR A 57 4.86 2.48 3.67
CA THR A 57 3.89 3.35 4.36
C THR A 57 4.42 4.77 4.57
N GLN A 58 5.72 4.95 4.77
CA GLN A 58 6.36 6.28 4.81
C GLN A 58 6.26 7.04 3.47
N MET A 59 6.27 6.32 2.34
CA MET A 59 6.20 6.94 1.00
C MET A 59 4.77 7.16 0.51
N PHE A 60 3.86 6.21 0.78
CA PHE A 60 2.54 6.17 0.15
C PHE A 60 1.38 6.00 1.14
N GLY A 61 1.65 5.85 2.44
CA GLY A 61 0.66 5.40 3.42
C GLY A 61 -0.56 6.31 3.59
N GLY A 62 -0.43 7.62 3.37
CA GLY A 62 -1.56 8.56 3.42
C GLY A 62 -2.63 8.34 2.32
N ARG A 63 -2.33 7.52 1.31
CA ARG A 63 -3.26 7.17 0.20
C ARG A 63 -3.25 5.68 -0.15
N MET A 64 -2.71 4.84 0.74
CA MET A 64 -2.50 3.41 0.51
C MET A 64 -3.74 2.58 0.88
N ILE A 65 -4.04 1.56 0.08
CA ILE A 65 -5.00 0.51 0.39
C ILE A 65 -4.27 -0.82 0.25
N ILE A 66 -4.31 -1.67 1.27
CA ILE A 66 -3.57 -2.93 1.37
C ILE A 66 -4.56 -4.10 1.38
N ALA A 67 -4.44 -4.97 0.37
CA ALA A 67 -4.87 -6.36 0.42
C ALA A 67 -3.69 -7.21 0.93
N ASN A 68 -3.89 -7.92 2.04
CA ASN A 68 -2.83 -8.74 2.65
C ASN A 68 -3.19 -10.22 2.58
N ALA A 69 -2.31 -11.03 1.99
CA ALA A 69 -2.48 -12.48 1.98
C ALA A 69 -2.29 -13.04 3.40
N THR A 70 -2.96 -14.13 3.71
CA THR A 70 -2.75 -14.82 4.99
C THR A 70 -1.32 -15.35 5.08
N GLY A 71 -0.64 -15.08 6.19
CA GLY A 71 0.77 -15.45 6.42
C GLY A 71 1.38 -14.64 7.56
N CYS A 72 2.71 -14.61 7.70
CA CYS A 72 3.36 -13.80 8.75
C CYS A 72 2.87 -12.35 8.69
N SER A 73 2.83 -11.76 7.49
CA SER A 73 2.33 -10.40 7.26
C SER A 73 0.92 -10.11 7.76
N SER A 74 -0.02 -11.06 7.64
CA SER A 74 -1.35 -10.86 8.24
C SER A 74 -1.35 -11.07 9.76
N ILE A 75 -0.51 -11.96 10.27
CA ILE A 75 -0.41 -12.21 11.71
C ILE A 75 0.19 -11.01 12.43
N TRP A 76 1.36 -10.52 12.03
CA TRP A 76 1.91 -9.32 12.67
C TRP A 76 1.18 -8.04 12.27
N GLY A 77 0.44 -8.04 11.15
CA GLY A 77 -0.29 -6.89 10.60
C GLY A 77 -1.74 -6.72 11.10
N GLY A 78 -2.36 -7.77 11.64
CA GLY A 78 -3.80 -7.76 11.94
C GLY A 78 -4.27 -8.78 12.99
N SER A 79 -3.44 -9.19 13.94
CA SER A 79 -3.86 -10.05 15.05
C SER A 79 -4.56 -9.25 16.15
N ALA A 80 -5.88 -9.39 16.24
CA ALA A 80 -6.66 -8.71 17.27
C ALA A 80 -6.13 -8.99 18.70
N PRO A 81 -6.15 -7.99 19.60
CA PRO A 81 -6.75 -6.66 19.43
C PRO A 81 -5.78 -5.59 18.89
N ALA A 82 -4.52 -5.92 18.63
CA ALA A 82 -3.50 -4.94 18.29
C ALA A 82 -3.40 -4.71 16.77
N VAL A 83 -3.54 -3.47 16.34
CA VAL A 83 -3.37 -3.06 14.94
C VAL A 83 -2.12 -2.18 14.83
N PRO A 84 -1.07 -2.61 14.13
CA PRO A 84 0.18 -1.85 14.02
C PRO A 84 0.13 -0.74 12.96
N PHE A 85 -0.91 -0.73 12.12
CA PHE A 85 -1.15 0.35 11.18
C PHE A 85 -1.75 1.55 11.92
N THR A 86 -1.19 2.73 11.64
CA THR A 86 -1.58 3.98 12.28
C THR A 86 -1.89 5.04 11.23
N VAL A 87 -2.29 6.23 11.69
CA VAL A 87 -2.61 7.37 10.84
C VAL A 87 -1.59 8.49 11.01
N ASN A 88 -1.52 9.37 10.01
CA ASN A 88 -0.78 10.62 10.11
C ASN A 88 -1.57 11.68 10.89
N GLU A 89 -0.99 12.88 11.00
CA GLU A 89 -1.56 14.03 11.70
C GLU A 89 -2.90 14.50 11.10
N GLU A 90 -3.17 14.18 9.83
CA GLU A 90 -4.42 14.47 9.12
C GLU A 90 -5.47 13.36 9.32
N GLY A 91 -5.15 12.29 10.07
CA GLY A 91 -6.01 11.14 10.26
C GLY A 91 -6.05 10.18 9.05
N HIS A 92 -5.06 10.26 8.16
CA HIS A 92 -4.94 9.42 6.97
C HIS A 92 -3.88 8.34 7.15
N GLY A 93 -4.21 7.10 6.79
CA GLY A 93 -3.29 5.98 6.86
C GLY A 93 -3.73 4.82 5.97
N PRO A 94 -2.95 3.72 5.95
CA PRO A 94 -3.27 2.56 5.13
C PRO A 94 -4.62 1.94 5.53
N ALA A 95 -5.53 1.82 4.57
CA ALA A 95 -6.70 0.95 4.75
C ALA A 95 -6.27 -0.50 4.54
N TRP A 96 -6.33 -1.34 5.57
CA TRP A 96 -5.81 -2.70 5.53
C TRP A 96 -6.93 -3.74 5.61
N ALA A 97 -6.83 -4.79 4.79
CA ALA A 97 -7.71 -5.94 4.89
C ALA A 97 -6.99 -7.23 4.49
N ASN A 98 -7.32 -8.31 5.19
CA ASN A 98 -6.94 -9.68 4.83
C ASN A 98 -8.21 -10.44 4.45
N SER A 99 -8.26 -10.95 3.22
CA SER A 99 -9.31 -11.87 2.75
C SER A 99 -8.89 -13.30 3.13
N LEU A 100 -8.29 -14.04 2.19
CA LEU A 100 -7.81 -15.39 2.41
C LEU A 100 -6.33 -15.53 2.03
N PHE A 101 -5.84 -16.76 2.04
CA PHE A 101 -4.46 -17.06 1.67
C PHE A 101 -4.30 -17.07 0.15
N GLU A 102 -5.30 -17.61 -0.55
CA GLU A 102 -5.29 -17.95 -1.95
C GLU A 102 -5.72 -16.81 -2.89
N ASP A 103 -6.51 -15.84 -2.41
CA ASP A 103 -7.25 -14.88 -3.24
C ASP A 103 -6.69 -13.45 -3.21
N ASN A 104 -5.53 -13.23 -2.59
CA ASN A 104 -5.08 -11.88 -2.25
C ASN A 104 -4.78 -10.98 -3.46
N ALA A 105 -4.38 -11.56 -4.61
CA ALA A 105 -4.16 -10.77 -5.82
C ALA A 105 -5.50 -10.27 -6.35
N GLU A 106 -6.48 -11.17 -6.45
CA GLU A 106 -7.83 -10.93 -6.91
C GLU A 106 -8.59 -9.99 -5.98
N TYR A 107 -8.38 -10.13 -4.67
CA TYR A 107 -8.94 -9.27 -3.66
C TYR A 107 -8.44 -7.82 -3.82
N GLY A 108 -7.13 -7.64 -3.96
CA GLY A 108 -6.54 -6.33 -4.29
C GLY A 108 -7.02 -5.80 -5.64
N PHE A 109 -7.17 -6.66 -6.65
CA PHE A 109 -7.71 -6.28 -7.94
C PHE A 109 -9.18 -5.81 -7.85
N GLY A 110 -10.00 -6.43 -7.00
CA GLY A 110 -11.34 -5.94 -6.68
C GLY A 110 -11.31 -4.51 -6.12
N MET A 111 -10.36 -4.20 -5.24
CA MET A 111 -10.16 -2.83 -4.72
C MET A 111 -9.73 -1.85 -5.82
N VAL A 112 -8.92 -2.29 -6.79
CA VAL A 112 -8.58 -1.48 -7.98
C VAL A 112 -9.83 -1.16 -8.79
N LEU A 113 -10.64 -2.17 -9.13
CA LEU A 113 -11.87 -1.97 -9.91
C LEU A 113 -12.86 -1.05 -9.20
N ALA A 114 -13.05 -1.24 -7.89
CA ALA A 114 -13.91 -0.38 -7.08
C ALA A 114 -13.40 1.07 -7.06
N THR A 115 -12.08 1.27 -6.92
CA THR A 115 -11.47 2.60 -6.94
C THR A 115 -11.64 3.27 -8.31
N ILE A 116 -11.42 2.55 -9.40
CA ILE A 116 -11.65 3.05 -10.77
C ILE A 116 -13.11 3.49 -10.93
N GLN A 117 -14.06 2.63 -10.55
CA GLN A 117 -15.49 2.93 -10.68
C GLN A 117 -15.89 4.18 -9.89
N ARG A 118 -15.46 4.28 -8.63
CA ARG A 118 -15.76 5.45 -7.78
C ARG A 118 -15.14 6.74 -8.32
N ARG A 119 -13.92 6.67 -8.85
CA ARG A 119 -13.24 7.85 -9.42
C ARG A 119 -13.79 8.26 -10.79
N ASN A 120 -14.24 7.33 -11.61
CA ASN A 120 -14.95 7.63 -12.85
C ASN A 120 -16.28 8.33 -12.56
N LYS A 121 -17.06 7.79 -11.60
CA LYS A 121 -18.31 8.44 -11.18
C LYS A 121 -18.07 9.86 -10.63
N LEU A 122 -17.00 10.06 -9.86
CA LEU A 122 -16.60 11.38 -9.37
C LEU A 122 -16.23 12.32 -10.53
N ALA A 123 -15.51 11.84 -11.53
CA ALA A 123 -15.17 12.62 -12.72
C ALA A 123 -16.43 13.02 -13.52
N ASP A 124 -17.41 12.13 -13.65
CA ASP A 124 -18.69 12.42 -14.30
C ASP A 124 -19.44 13.53 -13.55
N LEU A 125 -19.51 13.45 -12.21
CA LEU A 125 -20.15 14.46 -11.37
C LEU A 125 -19.45 15.83 -11.48
N ILE A 126 -18.12 15.85 -11.45
CA ILE A 126 -17.33 17.08 -11.61
C ILE A 126 -17.56 17.69 -13.00
N THR A 127 -17.59 16.86 -14.05
CA THR A 127 -17.89 17.29 -15.43
C THR A 127 -19.30 17.87 -15.53
N GLN A 128 -20.28 17.22 -14.89
CA GLN A 128 -21.66 17.70 -14.82
C GLN A 128 -21.74 19.06 -14.13
N ALA A 129 -21.11 19.21 -12.97
CA ALA A 129 -21.09 20.48 -12.22
C ALA A 129 -20.49 21.64 -13.04
N ILE A 130 -19.43 21.38 -13.81
CA ILE A 130 -18.86 22.37 -14.75
C ILE A 130 -19.86 22.73 -15.85
N LYS A 131 -20.45 21.72 -16.50
CA LYS A 131 -21.36 21.90 -17.65
C LYS A 131 -22.64 22.66 -17.28
N GLU A 132 -23.16 22.38 -16.09
CA GLU A 132 -24.36 23.04 -15.54
C GLU A 132 -24.05 24.39 -14.86
N ASN A 133 -22.82 24.87 -14.93
CA ASN A 133 -22.35 26.12 -14.31
C ASN A 133 -22.67 26.19 -12.79
N LYS A 134 -22.58 25.04 -12.10
CA LYS A 134 -22.77 24.96 -10.63
C LYS A 134 -21.59 25.53 -9.84
N VAL A 135 -20.45 25.72 -10.52
CA VAL A 135 -19.21 26.26 -9.94
C VAL A 135 -18.64 27.36 -10.84
N SER A 136 -17.92 28.31 -10.25
CA SER A 136 -17.28 29.43 -10.92
C SER A 136 -15.92 29.77 -10.28
N GLY A 137 -15.13 30.63 -10.94
CA GLY A 137 -13.82 31.08 -10.47
C GLY A 137 -12.87 29.93 -10.13
N ASP A 138 -12.12 30.09 -9.03
CA ASP A 138 -11.10 29.15 -8.55
C ASP A 138 -11.62 27.71 -8.39
N LEU A 139 -12.89 27.52 -8.02
CA LEU A 139 -13.46 26.18 -7.86
C LEU A 139 -13.63 25.48 -9.21
N LYS A 140 -14.05 26.22 -10.24
CA LYS A 140 -14.15 25.69 -11.61
C LYS A 140 -12.77 25.36 -12.19
N GLU A 141 -11.75 26.18 -11.88
CA GLU A 141 -10.36 25.88 -12.23
C GLU A 141 -9.84 24.64 -11.51
N ALA A 142 -10.13 24.49 -10.22
CA ALA A 142 -9.74 23.30 -9.46
C ALA A 142 -10.41 22.03 -9.98
N PHE A 143 -11.69 22.10 -10.38
CA PHE A 143 -12.42 20.97 -10.99
C PHE A 143 -11.77 20.56 -12.31
N SER A 144 -11.46 21.53 -13.17
CA SER A 144 -10.84 21.29 -14.48
C SER A 144 -9.43 20.72 -14.33
N GLY A 145 -8.61 21.33 -13.46
CA GLY A 145 -7.27 20.85 -13.16
C GLY A 145 -7.25 19.46 -12.55
N TRP A 146 -8.24 19.11 -11.71
CA TRP A 146 -8.40 17.76 -11.21
C TRP A 146 -8.74 16.76 -12.32
N LEU A 147 -9.67 17.07 -13.23
CA LEU A 147 -10.04 16.18 -14.34
C LEU A 147 -8.83 15.84 -15.23
N GLU A 148 -8.01 16.84 -15.53
CA GLU A 148 -6.79 16.68 -16.34
C GLU A 148 -5.71 15.86 -15.64
N ASN A 149 -5.66 15.89 -14.30
CA ASN A 149 -4.56 15.33 -13.52
C ASN A 149 -5.02 14.27 -12.50
N LYS A 150 -6.22 13.71 -12.65
CA LYS A 150 -6.79 12.77 -11.67
C LYS A 150 -5.92 11.53 -11.47
N ASP A 151 -5.15 11.13 -12.48
CA ASP A 151 -4.30 9.93 -12.43
C ASP A 151 -2.86 10.20 -11.99
N ASP A 152 -2.53 11.46 -11.68
CA ASP A 152 -1.29 11.89 -11.01
C ASP A 152 -1.49 11.98 -9.49
N ALA A 153 -0.60 11.39 -8.71
CA ALA A 153 -0.78 11.32 -7.26
C ALA A 153 -0.67 12.67 -6.54
N GLU A 154 0.30 13.51 -6.92
CA GLU A 154 0.55 14.78 -6.25
C GLU A 154 -0.44 15.84 -6.73
N LYS A 155 -0.67 15.93 -8.04
CA LYS A 155 -1.61 16.90 -8.61
C LYS A 155 -3.06 16.60 -8.28
N SER A 156 -3.47 15.32 -8.26
CA SER A 156 -4.84 14.97 -7.84
C SER A 156 -5.08 15.30 -6.36
N LYS A 157 -4.04 15.25 -5.52
CA LYS A 157 -4.11 15.74 -4.13
C LYS A 157 -4.21 17.27 -4.12
N GLU A 158 -3.34 17.97 -4.84
CA GLU A 158 -3.31 19.43 -4.87
C GLU A 158 -4.67 20.03 -5.27
N PHE A 159 -5.21 19.61 -6.42
CA PHE A 159 -6.53 20.07 -6.85
C PHE A 159 -7.64 19.52 -5.97
N GLY A 160 -7.52 18.29 -5.48
CA GLY A 160 -8.46 17.70 -4.52
C GLY A 160 -8.57 18.49 -3.22
N ASP A 161 -7.46 19.03 -2.71
CA ASP A 161 -7.42 19.86 -1.52
C ASP A 161 -8.10 21.22 -1.78
N LYS A 162 -7.86 21.83 -2.95
CA LYS A 162 -8.58 23.03 -3.39
C LYS A 162 -10.09 22.80 -3.50
N ILE A 163 -10.50 21.66 -4.07
CA ILE A 163 -11.91 21.25 -4.17
C ILE A 163 -12.53 21.08 -2.78
N LYS A 164 -11.86 20.37 -1.87
CA LYS A 164 -12.34 20.18 -0.49
C LYS A 164 -12.52 21.52 0.21
N SER A 165 -11.56 22.44 0.08
CA SER A 165 -11.67 23.77 0.67
C SER A 165 -12.82 24.58 0.08
N GLY A 166 -12.98 24.57 -1.24
CA GLY A 166 -14.05 25.32 -1.92
C GLY A 166 -15.45 24.78 -1.66
N LEU A 167 -15.59 23.46 -1.48
CA LEU A 167 -16.88 22.81 -1.22
C LEU A 167 -17.25 22.73 0.26
N LYS A 168 -16.31 22.93 1.20
CA LYS A 168 -16.53 22.69 2.64
C LYS A 168 -17.86 23.23 3.19
N ASP A 169 -18.23 24.43 2.77
CA ASP A 169 -19.47 25.09 3.19
C ASP A 169 -20.43 25.36 2.00
N ASN A 170 -20.05 24.96 0.78
CA ASN A 170 -20.72 25.31 -0.48
C ASN A 170 -21.12 24.07 -1.31
N HIS A 171 -21.71 23.07 -0.66
CA HIS A 171 -22.15 21.82 -1.29
C HIS A 171 -23.66 21.58 -1.16
N GLY A 172 -24.46 22.64 -1.06
CA GLY A 172 -25.93 22.55 -0.90
C GLY A 172 -26.69 22.10 -2.16
N ASP A 173 -26.07 22.17 -3.33
CA ASP A 173 -26.61 21.58 -4.56
C ASP A 173 -26.41 20.06 -4.56
N PHE A 174 -27.36 19.30 -5.12
CA PHE A 174 -27.31 17.84 -5.14
C PHE A 174 -26.01 17.29 -5.75
N VAL A 175 -25.55 17.81 -6.89
CA VAL A 175 -24.34 17.32 -7.57
C VAL A 175 -23.10 17.65 -6.74
N LEU A 176 -23.05 18.86 -6.17
CA LEU A 176 -21.92 19.27 -5.32
C LEU A 176 -21.86 18.47 -4.02
N ASN A 177 -23.02 18.10 -3.45
CA ASN A 177 -23.11 17.20 -2.30
C ASN A 177 -22.58 15.80 -2.64
N GLU A 178 -22.96 15.24 -3.78
CA GLU A 178 -22.44 13.93 -4.22
C GLU A 178 -20.91 13.95 -4.42
N ILE A 179 -20.37 15.05 -4.96
CA ILE A 179 -18.91 15.26 -5.05
C ILE A 179 -18.28 15.33 -3.66
N TRP A 180 -18.91 16.05 -2.73
CA TRP A 180 -18.45 16.17 -1.35
C TRP A 180 -18.44 14.82 -0.64
N GLU A 181 -19.47 14.00 -0.78
CA GLU A 181 -19.50 12.64 -0.19
C GLU A 181 -18.44 11.72 -0.80
N ALA A 182 -18.12 11.91 -2.08
CA ALA A 182 -17.03 11.22 -2.75
C ALA A 182 -15.63 11.83 -2.52
N ARG A 183 -15.48 12.89 -1.71
CA ARG A 183 -14.21 13.66 -1.53
C ARG A 183 -12.99 12.82 -1.19
N THR A 184 -13.18 11.69 -0.52
CA THR A 184 -12.08 10.76 -0.19
C THR A 184 -11.40 10.18 -1.44
N MET A 185 -12.05 10.21 -2.61
CA MET A 185 -11.56 9.71 -3.89
C MET A 185 -10.91 10.78 -4.78
N LEU A 186 -10.82 12.03 -4.31
CA LEU A 186 -10.14 13.11 -5.05
C LEU A 186 -8.66 12.77 -5.24
N THR A 187 -7.95 12.42 -4.15
CA THR A 187 -6.55 11.96 -4.23
C THR A 187 -6.47 10.54 -4.79
N LYS A 188 -5.60 10.32 -5.80
CA LYS A 188 -5.32 8.99 -6.35
C LYS A 188 -4.84 8.01 -5.27
N LYS A 189 -5.49 6.86 -5.19
CA LYS A 189 -5.11 5.78 -4.24
C LYS A 189 -3.95 4.95 -4.79
N SER A 190 -3.18 4.37 -3.88
CA SER A 190 -2.11 3.42 -4.15
C SER A 190 -2.57 2.05 -3.64
N ILE A 191 -2.89 1.12 -4.55
CA ILE A 191 -3.40 -0.20 -4.17
C ILE A 191 -2.20 -1.16 -4.12
N TRP A 192 -2.11 -1.91 -3.03
CA TRP A 192 -1.03 -2.85 -2.74
C TRP A 192 -1.61 -4.21 -2.39
N SER A 193 -1.19 -5.27 -3.08
CA SER A 193 -1.34 -6.64 -2.59
C SER A 193 -0.01 -7.10 -2.02
N VAL A 194 0.01 -7.40 -0.72
CA VAL A 194 1.21 -7.83 0.00
C VAL A 194 1.06 -9.26 0.52
N GLY A 195 2.14 -10.03 0.56
CA GLY A 195 2.10 -11.40 1.07
C GLY A 195 3.44 -12.10 1.02
N GLY A 196 3.53 -13.28 1.63
CA GLY A 196 4.77 -14.07 1.64
C GLY A 196 5.00 -14.88 0.37
N ASP A 197 6.13 -15.56 0.28
CA ASP A 197 6.45 -16.43 -0.86
C ASP A 197 5.48 -17.59 -1.04
N GLY A 198 4.98 -18.19 0.05
CA GLY A 198 3.99 -19.26 -0.04
C GLY A 198 2.67 -18.84 -0.70
N TRP A 199 2.30 -17.56 -0.63
CA TRP A 199 1.18 -17.05 -1.40
C TRP A 199 1.56 -16.90 -2.87
N ALA A 200 2.60 -16.11 -3.15
CA ALA A 200 2.92 -15.67 -4.51
C ALA A 200 3.49 -16.77 -5.41
N TYR A 201 4.26 -17.71 -4.86
CA TYR A 201 4.89 -18.77 -5.62
C TYR A 201 4.01 -20.01 -5.73
N ASP A 202 3.16 -20.27 -4.73
CA ASP A 202 2.37 -21.47 -4.59
C ASP A 202 0.86 -21.22 -4.73
N ILE A 203 0.13 -21.03 -3.63
CA ILE A 203 -1.33 -21.16 -3.60
C ILE A 203 -2.06 -20.05 -4.37
N GLY A 204 -1.56 -18.82 -4.30
CA GLY A 204 -2.15 -17.65 -4.96
C GLY A 204 -1.47 -17.31 -6.29
N TYR A 205 -0.56 -18.15 -6.80
CA TYR A 205 0.18 -17.84 -8.01
C TYR A 205 -0.73 -17.69 -9.23
N GLY A 206 -1.76 -18.53 -9.38
CA GLY A 206 -2.69 -18.43 -10.51
C GLY A 206 -3.45 -17.10 -10.53
N GLY A 207 -3.91 -16.64 -9.37
CA GLY A 207 -4.52 -15.32 -9.20
C GLY A 207 -3.55 -14.17 -9.45
N LEU A 208 -2.34 -14.28 -8.90
CA LEU A 208 -1.27 -13.30 -9.10
C LEU A 208 -0.93 -13.14 -10.58
N ASP A 209 -0.69 -14.25 -11.28
CA ASP A 209 -0.40 -14.28 -12.70
C ASP A 209 -1.51 -13.60 -13.51
N HIS A 210 -2.78 -13.96 -13.24
CA HIS A 210 -3.93 -13.36 -13.90
C HIS A 210 -4.02 -11.83 -13.65
N VAL A 211 -3.84 -11.39 -12.40
CA VAL A 211 -3.92 -9.96 -12.05
C VAL A 211 -2.80 -9.14 -12.68
N LEU A 212 -1.57 -9.69 -12.73
CA LEU A 212 -0.46 -9.06 -13.44
C LEU A 212 -0.76 -8.94 -14.94
N ALA A 213 -1.35 -9.98 -15.55
CA ALA A 213 -1.73 -10.00 -16.95
C ALA A 213 -2.80 -8.94 -17.29
N MET A 214 -3.66 -8.56 -16.35
CA MET A 214 -4.72 -7.54 -16.56
C MET A 214 -4.18 -6.12 -16.79
N GLY A 215 -2.90 -5.84 -16.50
CA GLY A 215 -2.25 -4.57 -16.83
C GLY A 215 -2.88 -3.35 -16.14
N LYS A 216 -3.49 -3.53 -14.97
CA LYS A 216 -4.02 -2.42 -14.15
C LYS A 216 -2.98 -1.93 -13.14
N ASP A 217 -3.15 -0.68 -12.68
CA ASP A 217 -2.28 -0.03 -11.70
C ASP A 217 -2.47 -0.65 -10.30
N ILE A 218 -1.68 -1.69 -10.02
CA ILE A 218 -1.60 -2.36 -8.72
C ILE A 218 -0.13 -2.66 -8.40
N ASN A 219 0.23 -2.52 -7.13
CA ASN A 219 1.56 -2.84 -6.63
C ASN A 219 1.52 -4.19 -5.93
N ILE A 220 2.40 -5.12 -6.30
CA ILE A 220 2.54 -6.40 -5.62
C ILE A 220 3.85 -6.42 -4.85
N LEU A 221 3.79 -6.66 -3.53
CA LEU A 221 4.97 -6.80 -2.68
C LEU A 221 5.02 -8.20 -2.08
N VAL A 222 6.01 -8.99 -2.52
CA VAL A 222 6.25 -10.35 -2.03
C VAL A 222 7.38 -10.34 -1.01
N PHE A 223 7.07 -10.70 0.24
CA PHE A 223 8.07 -10.95 1.27
C PHE A 223 8.62 -12.38 1.09
N ASP A 224 9.71 -12.50 0.34
CA ASP A 224 10.29 -13.81 0.03
C ASP A 224 11.19 -14.30 1.18
N THR A 225 10.58 -15.07 2.09
CA THR A 225 11.29 -15.73 3.20
C THR A 225 11.82 -17.11 2.81
N GLU A 226 11.53 -17.54 1.58
CA GLU A 226 11.89 -18.83 0.99
C GLU A 226 11.31 -20.06 1.72
N VAL A 227 10.37 -19.87 2.63
CA VAL A 227 9.64 -20.90 3.38
C VAL A 227 8.28 -20.38 3.83
N TYR A 228 7.37 -21.27 4.21
CA TYR A 228 6.13 -20.87 4.88
C TYR A 228 6.42 -20.55 6.33
N SER A 229 6.89 -19.32 6.59
CA SER A 229 7.38 -18.89 7.90
C SER A 229 6.33 -19.08 9.00
N ASN A 230 5.09 -18.62 8.77
CA ASN A 230 4.04 -18.61 9.80
C ASN A 230 3.66 -20.01 10.30
N THR A 231 3.51 -20.98 9.40
CA THR A 231 3.04 -22.33 9.74
C THR A 231 4.18 -23.25 10.20
N GLY A 232 5.36 -22.68 10.46
CA GLY A 232 6.49 -23.38 11.04
C GLY A 232 7.50 -23.93 10.03
N GLY A 233 7.73 -23.23 8.93
CA GLY A 233 8.88 -23.45 8.04
C GLY A 233 8.72 -24.62 7.07
N GLN A 234 7.57 -24.75 6.41
CA GLN A 234 7.38 -25.66 5.28
C GLN A 234 8.12 -25.16 4.04
N ALA A 235 8.64 -26.08 3.24
CA ALA A 235 9.19 -25.75 1.93
C ALA A 235 8.11 -25.17 1.00
N SER A 236 8.48 -24.16 0.23
CA SER A 236 7.70 -23.53 -0.83
C SER A 236 8.35 -23.76 -2.19
N LYS A 237 7.68 -23.36 -3.28
CA LYS A 237 8.35 -23.26 -4.60
C LYS A 237 9.44 -22.17 -4.63
N ALA A 238 9.46 -21.27 -3.66
CA ALA A 238 10.51 -20.26 -3.49
C ALA A 238 11.75 -20.79 -2.74
N THR A 239 11.65 -21.92 -2.03
CA THR A 239 12.78 -22.52 -1.33
C THR A 239 13.93 -22.87 -2.31
N PRO A 240 15.19 -22.49 -2.04
CA PRO A 240 16.34 -22.84 -2.87
C PRO A 240 16.65 -24.33 -2.89
N ILE A 241 17.45 -24.74 -3.88
CA ILE A 241 18.01 -26.09 -3.92
C ILE A 241 18.92 -26.33 -2.71
N GLY A 242 18.83 -27.50 -2.10
CA GLY A 242 19.65 -27.89 -0.95
C GLY A 242 19.16 -27.38 0.42
N SER A 243 18.29 -26.37 0.47
CA SER A 243 17.74 -25.87 1.73
C SER A 243 16.87 -26.91 2.44
N VAL A 244 17.06 -27.05 3.75
CA VAL A 244 16.30 -27.95 4.63
C VAL A 244 15.11 -27.20 5.23
N ALA A 245 13.92 -27.75 5.04
CA ALA A 245 12.66 -27.24 5.58
C ALA A 245 11.69 -28.41 5.82
N LYS A 246 10.54 -28.18 6.47
CA LYS A 246 9.50 -29.23 6.57
C LYS A 246 9.05 -29.61 5.16
N PHE A 247 8.86 -30.91 4.91
CA PHE A 247 8.64 -31.50 3.58
C PHE A 247 9.84 -31.44 2.60
N ALA A 248 11.00 -30.94 3.05
CA ALA A 248 12.28 -30.97 2.34
C ALA A 248 13.42 -31.35 3.30
N ALA A 249 13.22 -32.38 4.14
CA ALA A 249 14.13 -32.73 5.22
C ALA A 249 15.54 -33.14 4.74
N SER A 250 15.65 -33.74 3.54
CA SER A 250 16.93 -34.09 2.92
C SER A 250 17.46 -32.99 1.97
N GLY A 251 17.01 -31.76 2.16
CA GLY A 251 17.25 -30.64 1.26
C GLY A 251 16.33 -30.68 0.04
N LYS A 252 15.80 -29.52 -0.37
CA LYS A 252 14.94 -29.43 -1.56
C LYS A 252 15.71 -29.82 -2.82
N LYS A 253 15.12 -30.71 -3.62
CA LYS A 253 15.77 -31.32 -4.81
C LYS A 253 15.63 -30.49 -6.09
N THR A 254 14.77 -29.47 -6.07
CA THR A 254 14.48 -28.61 -7.22
C THR A 254 14.96 -27.19 -6.97
N LYS A 255 15.37 -26.49 -8.03
CA LYS A 255 15.72 -25.06 -7.96
C LYS A 255 14.54 -24.20 -7.51
N LYS A 256 14.84 -22.99 -7.04
CA LYS A 256 13.84 -21.95 -6.76
C LYS A 256 13.07 -21.64 -8.05
N LYS A 257 11.75 -21.53 -7.97
CA LYS A 257 10.93 -21.00 -9.07
C LYS A 257 11.30 -19.54 -9.30
N ASP A 258 11.51 -19.15 -10.54
CA ASP A 258 11.87 -17.77 -10.87
C ASP A 258 10.61 -16.95 -11.20
N LEU A 259 9.93 -16.46 -10.16
CA LEU A 259 8.69 -15.69 -10.30
C LEU A 259 8.92 -14.39 -11.09
N GLY A 260 10.05 -13.72 -10.84
CA GLY A 260 10.40 -12.48 -11.53
C GLY A 260 10.57 -12.70 -13.03
N LEU A 261 11.32 -13.74 -13.43
CA LEU A 261 11.48 -14.08 -14.83
C LEU A 261 10.16 -14.45 -15.50
N MET A 262 9.29 -15.20 -14.83
CA MET A 262 7.96 -15.53 -15.34
C MET A 262 7.13 -14.26 -15.59
N ALA A 263 7.08 -13.34 -14.62
CA ALA A 263 6.35 -12.09 -14.77
C ALA A 263 6.94 -11.16 -15.86
N MET A 264 8.26 -11.16 -16.05
CA MET A 264 8.91 -10.38 -17.11
C MET A 264 8.49 -10.81 -18.53
N THR A 265 8.00 -12.03 -18.72
CA THR A 265 7.53 -12.50 -20.05
C THR A 265 6.34 -11.72 -20.59
N TYR A 266 5.54 -11.06 -19.74
CA TYR A 266 4.44 -10.20 -20.17
C TYR A 266 4.92 -8.94 -20.91
N GLY A 267 6.12 -8.42 -20.60
CA GLY A 267 6.70 -7.23 -21.24
C GLY A 267 6.12 -5.89 -20.79
N TYR A 268 4.90 -5.85 -20.26
CA TYR A 268 4.26 -4.64 -19.71
C TYR A 268 4.14 -4.62 -18.18
N VAL A 269 4.65 -5.66 -17.51
CA VAL A 269 4.68 -5.76 -16.04
C VAL A 269 6.04 -5.27 -15.54
N TYR A 270 6.05 -4.25 -14.68
CA TYR A 270 7.26 -3.82 -13.99
C TYR A 270 7.66 -4.87 -12.93
N VAL A 271 8.90 -5.35 -13.01
CA VAL A 271 9.44 -6.36 -12.09
C VAL A 271 10.75 -5.86 -11.50
N ALA A 272 10.88 -5.95 -10.18
CA ALA A 272 12.13 -5.66 -9.48
C ALA A 272 12.34 -6.67 -8.35
N SER A 273 13.59 -7.06 -8.13
CA SER A 273 14.04 -7.81 -6.96
C SER A 273 14.91 -6.90 -6.11
N VAL A 274 14.61 -6.81 -4.82
CA VAL A 274 15.27 -5.89 -3.89
C VAL A 274 15.70 -6.61 -2.63
N ALA A 275 16.82 -6.15 -2.05
CA ALA A 275 17.27 -6.58 -0.74
C ALA A 275 17.81 -5.35 0.01
N MET A 276 17.08 -4.88 1.02
CA MET A 276 17.37 -3.64 1.75
C MET A 276 18.80 -3.61 2.31
N GLY A 277 19.33 -4.75 2.77
CA GLY A 277 20.69 -4.84 3.29
C GLY A 277 21.81 -4.84 2.23
N SER A 278 21.48 -4.95 0.94
CA SER A 278 22.46 -5.14 -0.14
C SER A 278 22.95 -3.84 -0.79
N ASN A 279 22.13 -2.78 -0.80
CA ASN A 279 22.47 -1.51 -1.43
C ASN A 279 22.66 -0.42 -0.37
N LYS A 280 23.92 0.00 -0.17
CA LYS A 280 24.36 0.93 0.88
C LYS A 280 24.73 2.29 0.31
#